data_AF-A0AA41MQQ1-F1
#
_entry.id   AF-A0AA41MQQ1-F1
#
_cell.length_a   1.000
_cell.length_b   1.000
_cell.length_c   1.000
_cell.angle_alpha   90.00
_cell.angle_beta   90.00
_cell.angle_gamma   90.00
#
_symmetry.space_group_name_H-M   'P 1'
#
loop_
_entity.id
_entity.type
_entity.pdbx_description
1 polymer ?
#
loop_
_entity_poly.entity_id
_entity_poly.type
_entity_poly.pdbx_seq_one_letter_code
_entity_poly.pdbx_strand_id
1 'polypeptide(L)'
;MNFRENFKKDMKKCDHHIADLRKQPASCYTSVEKARKALTEWQRDLEMKTQQLEIELSNKTEEDIKKAQRKSTQAGDDLMRCVDLYSQA
;
A
#
# COMPACT_ATOMS: atom_id res chain seq x y z
N MET A 1 -19.20 50.50 5.92
CA MET A 1 -18.28 49.47 5.43
C MET A 1 -18.55 48.19 6.23
N ASN A 2 -19.12 47.15 5.62
CA ASN A 2 -19.32 45.86 6.29
C ASN A 2 -18.00 45.08 6.25
N PHE A 3 -17.27 45.11 7.36
CA PHE A 3 -16.00 44.40 7.47
C PHE A 3 -16.24 42.89 7.52
N ARG A 4 -15.64 42.15 6.57
CA ARG A 4 -15.55 40.67 6.60
C ARG A 4 -16.91 39.96 6.59
N GLU A 5 -17.86 40.46 5.80
CA GLU A 5 -19.24 39.93 5.67
C GLU A 5 -19.29 38.41 5.37
N ASN A 6 -18.30 37.89 4.65
CA ASN A 6 -18.18 36.46 4.30
C ASN A 6 -17.31 35.61 5.25
N PHE A 7 -16.75 36.20 6.33
CA PHE A 7 -15.77 35.55 7.23
C PHE A 7 -16.15 34.13 7.62
N LYS A 8 -17.39 33.97 8.07
CA LYS A 8 -17.92 32.70 8.58
C LYS A 8 -17.95 31.63 7.50
N LYS A 9 -18.29 32.01 6.26
CA LYS A 9 -18.34 31.09 5.11
C LYS A 9 -16.92 30.69 4.70
N ASP A 10 -16.02 31.65 4.64
CA ASP A 10 -14.62 31.41 4.26
C ASP A 10 -13.90 30.52 5.28
N MET A 11 -14.15 30.72 6.57
CA MET A 11 -13.60 29.85 7.62
C MET A 11 -14.11 28.42 7.50
N LYS A 12 -15.41 28.22 7.28
CA LYS A 12 -15.97 26.87 7.04
C LYS A 12 -15.37 26.19 5.81
N LYS A 13 -15.10 26.96 4.75
CA LYS A 13 -14.44 26.43 3.54
C LYS A 13 -13.00 26.03 3.82
N CYS A 14 -12.27 26.83 4.59
CA CYS A 14 -10.91 26.51 5.04
C CYS A 14 -10.89 25.23 5.89
N ASP A 15 -11.79 25.11 6.87
CA ASP A 15 -11.91 23.93 7.72
C ASP A 15 -12.22 22.66 6.92
N HIS A 16 -13.16 22.74 5.96
CA HIS A 16 -13.46 21.61 5.07
C HIS A 16 -12.24 21.22 4.23
N HIS A 17 -11.54 22.20 3.68
CA HIS A 17 -10.36 21.93 2.87
C HIS A 17 -9.26 21.23 3.69
N ILE A 18 -8.99 21.69 4.91
CA ILE A 18 -8.04 21.05 5.82
C ILE A 18 -8.51 19.64 6.22
N ALA A 19 -9.81 19.46 6.49
CA ALA A 19 -10.36 18.16 6.84
C ALA A 19 -10.25 17.15 5.70
N ASP A 20 -10.47 17.57 4.45
CA ASP A 20 -10.34 16.72 3.28
C ASP A 20 -8.88 16.37 2.98
N LEU A 21 -7.95 17.33 3.13
CA LEU A 21 -6.51 17.05 3.06
C LEU A 21 -6.10 15.99 4.09
N ARG A 22 -6.58 16.07 5.34
CA ARG A 22 -6.27 15.07 6.37
C ARG A 22 -6.80 13.65 6.08
N LYS A 23 -7.88 13.52 5.31
CA LYS A 23 -8.42 12.19 4.93
C LYS A 23 -7.53 11.46 3.94
N GLN A 24 -6.78 12.18 3.10
CA GLN A 24 -5.93 11.58 2.07
C GLN A 24 -4.78 10.76 2.65
N PRO A 25 -3.96 11.28 3.61
CA PRO A 25 -2.93 10.51 4.29
C PRO A 25 -3.47 9.26 4.98
N ALA A 26 -4.63 9.34 5.65
CA ALA A 26 -5.24 8.20 6.33
C ALA A 26 -5.64 7.08 5.36
N SER A 27 -6.18 7.44 4.20
CA SER A 27 -6.50 6.49 3.13
C SER A 27 -5.25 5.87 2.53
N CYS A 28 -4.24 6.68 2.22
CA CYS A 28 -2.96 6.18 1.70
C CYS A 28 -2.26 5.25 2.69
N TYR A 29 -2.26 5.60 3.99
CA TYR A 29 -1.71 4.75 5.05
C TYR A 29 -2.37 3.37 5.06
N THR A 30 -3.70 3.33 5.00
CA THR A 30 -4.45 2.06 4.95
C THR A 30 -4.05 1.20 3.74
N SER A 31 -3.79 1.83 2.59
CA SER A 31 -3.33 1.14 1.38
C SER A 31 -1.90 0.59 1.54
N VAL A 32 -0.99 1.37 2.16
CA VAL A 32 0.36 0.92 2.51
C VAL A 32 0.33 -0.28 3.44
N GLU A 33 -0.50 -0.25 4.50
CA GLU A 33 -0.65 -1.37 5.44
C GLU A 33 -1.11 -2.65 4.75
N LYS A 34 -2.09 -2.55 3.84
CA LYS A 34 -2.59 -3.68 3.06
C LYS A 34 -1.53 -4.24 2.11
N ALA A 35 -0.82 -3.37 1.39
CA ALA A 35 0.25 -3.78 0.47
C ALA A 35 1.41 -4.44 1.21
N ARG A 36 1.79 -3.90 2.39
CA ARG A 36 2.83 -4.51 3.23
C ARG A 36 2.42 -5.90 3.70
N LYS A 37 1.17 -6.07 4.16
CA LYS A 37 0.66 -7.39 4.58
C LYS A 37 0.70 -8.40 3.43
N ALA A 38 0.25 -8.01 2.24
CA ALA A 38 0.30 -8.85 1.05
C ALA A 38 1.74 -9.24 0.67
N LEU A 39 2.69 -8.31 0.74
CA LEU A 39 4.10 -8.59 0.49
C LEU A 39 4.65 -9.63 1.48
N THR A 40 4.36 -9.46 2.78
CA THR A 40 4.78 -10.43 3.81
C THR A 40 4.18 -11.82 3.57
N GLU A 41 2.90 -11.91 3.15
CA GLU A 41 2.27 -13.18 2.80
C GLU A 41 2.98 -13.86 1.63
N TRP A 42 3.32 -13.14 0.56
CA TRP A 42 4.04 -13.69 -0.58
C TRP A 42 5.49 -14.05 -0.28
N GLN A 43 6.17 -13.30 0.58
CA GLN A 43 7.52 -13.63 1.03
C GLN A 43 7.52 -14.95 1.81
N ARG A 44 6.54 -15.18 2.69
CA ARG A 44 6.40 -16.47 3.41
C ARG A 44 6.04 -17.62 2.49
N ASP A 45 5.13 -17.42 1.53
CA ASP A 45 4.78 -18.46 0.55
C ASP A 45 6.01 -18.88 -0.27
N LEU A 46 6.82 -17.90 -0.71
CA LEU A 46 8.07 -18.15 -1.41
C LEU A 46 9.08 -18.91 -0.54
N GLU A 47 9.25 -18.52 0.72
CA GLU A 47 10.15 -19.19 1.67
C GLU A 47 9.73 -20.65 1.89
N MET A 48 8.44 -20.92 2.14
CA MET A 48 7.92 -22.28 2.33
C MET A 48 8.12 -23.14 1.08
N LYS A 49 7.88 -22.58 -0.12
CA LYS A 49 8.08 -23.31 -1.38
C LYS A 49 9.56 -23.60 -1.65
N THR A 50 10.44 -22.69 -1.25
CA THR A 50 11.90 -22.88 -1.34
C THR A 50 12.34 -24.03 -0.42
N GLN A 51 11.87 -24.04 0.83
CA GLN A 51 12.11 -25.16 1.76
C GLN A 51 11.55 -26.49 1.22
N GLN A 52 10.38 -26.47 0.59
CA GLN A 52 9.80 -27.68 -0.02
C GLN A 52 10.68 -28.26 -1.14
N LEU A 53 11.33 -27.40 -1.95
CA LEU A 53 12.25 -27.84 -3.01
C LEU A 53 13.52 -28.50 -2.44
N GLU A 54 14.02 -28.01 -1.30
CA GLU A 54 15.16 -28.59 -0.60
C GLU A 54 14.85 -29.99 -0.05
N ILE A 55 13.61 -30.25 0.33
CA ILE A 55 13.14 -31.57 0.79
C ILE A 55 12.91 -32.52 -0.39
N GLU A 56 12.24 -32.05 -1.45
CA GLU A 56 11.92 -32.85 -2.62
C GLU A 56 12.09 -32.04 -3.91
N LEU A 57 13.12 -32.40 -4.68
CA LEU A 57 13.45 -31.72 -5.92
C LEU A 57 12.51 -32.20 -7.03
N SER A 58 11.59 -31.32 -7.43
CA SER A 58 10.59 -31.60 -8.46
C SER A 58 10.38 -30.39 -9.36
N ASN A 59 10.27 -30.64 -10.66
CA ASN A 59 9.98 -29.61 -11.67
C ASN A 59 8.70 -28.81 -11.35
N LYS A 60 7.72 -29.45 -10.70
CA LYS A 60 6.50 -28.78 -10.27
C LYS A 60 6.79 -27.75 -9.16
N THR A 61 7.61 -28.11 -8.19
CA THR A 61 8.00 -27.21 -7.09
C THR A 61 8.81 -26.03 -7.62
N GLU A 62 9.68 -26.26 -8.61
CA GLU A 62 10.45 -25.19 -9.26
C GLU A 62 9.55 -24.17 -9.98
N GLU A 63 8.55 -24.62 -10.72
CA GLU A 63 7.58 -23.73 -11.36
C GLU A 63 6.72 -22.96 -10.35
N ASP A 64 6.33 -23.61 -9.25
CA ASP A 64 5.61 -22.96 -8.15
C ASP A 64 6.46 -21.88 -7.45
N ILE A 65 7.77 -22.10 -7.30
CA ILE A 65 8.71 -21.09 -6.80
C ILE A 65 8.78 -19.90 -7.75
N LYS A 66 8.97 -20.13 -9.06
CA LYS A 66 8.99 -19.03 -10.05
C LYS A 66 7.71 -18.21 -10.00
N LYS A 67 6.56 -18.86 -9.80
CA LYS A 67 5.27 -18.19 -9.64
C LYS A 67 5.20 -17.38 -8.34
N ALA A 68 5.64 -17.92 -7.22
CA ALA A 68 5.67 -17.22 -5.94
C ALA A 68 6.64 -16.02 -5.97
N GLN A 69 7.80 -16.16 -6.62
CA GLN A 69 8.76 -15.07 -6.85
C GLN A 69 8.10 -13.92 -7.61
N ARG A 70 7.47 -14.19 -8.76
CA ARG A 70 6.78 -13.15 -9.55
C ARG A 70 5.73 -12.40 -8.73
N LYS A 71 4.97 -13.11 -7.90
CA LYS A 71 3.95 -12.50 -7.03
C LYS A 71 4.55 -11.69 -5.89
N SER A 72 5.66 -12.15 -5.29
CA SER A 72 6.39 -11.40 -4.28
C SER A 72 6.97 -10.10 -4.84
N THR A 73 7.57 -10.14 -6.03
CA THR A 73 8.03 -8.94 -6.75
C THR A 73 6.88 -7.97 -7.03
N GLN A 74 5.77 -8.46 -7.59
CA GLN A 74 4.59 -7.63 -7.86
C GLN A 74 4.04 -6.96 -6.60
N ALA A 75 3.97 -7.69 -5.48
CA ALA A 75 3.53 -7.13 -4.21
C ALA A 75 4.51 -6.06 -3.68
N GLY A 76 5.80 -6.20 -3.98
CA GLY A 76 6.81 -5.18 -3.70
C GLY A 76 6.59 -3.90 -4.52
N ASP A 77 6.34 -4.03 -5.82
CA ASP A 77 6.05 -2.90 -6.71
C ASP A 77 4.75 -2.17 -6.30
N ASP A 78 3.73 -2.93 -5.88
CA ASP A 78 2.48 -2.37 -5.37
C ASP A 78 2.67 -1.64 -4.04
N LEU A 79 3.52 -2.16 -3.14
CA LEU A 79 3.90 -1.46 -1.91
C LEU A 79 4.64 -0.16 -2.21
N MET A 80 5.62 -0.19 -3.13
CA MET A 80 6.35 1.00 -3.55
C MET A 80 5.40 2.09 -4.05
N ARG A 81 4.47 1.73 -4.93
CA ARG A 81 3.44 2.66 -5.43
C ARG A 81 2.56 3.23 -4.31
N CYS A 82 2.18 2.41 -3.32
CA CYS A 82 1.39 2.89 -2.18
C CYS A 82 2.17 3.87 -1.29
N VAL A 83 3.47 3.63 -1.08
CA VAL A 83 4.35 4.52 -0.32
C VAL A 83 4.53 5.83 -1.07
N ASP A 84 4.76 5.81 -2.38
CA ASP A 84 4.89 7.02 -3.19
C ASP A 84 3.63 7.89 -3.14
N LEU A 85 2.44 7.27 -3.17
CA LEU A 85 1.16 7.98 -3.01
C LEU A 85 0.96 8.52 -1.60
N TYR A 86 1.43 7.82 -0.57
CA TYR A 86 1.40 8.31 0.81
C TYR A 86 2.33 9.52 1.00
N SER A 87 3.51 9.52 0.39
CA SER A 87 4.45 10.64 0.46
C SER A 87 3.99 11.89 -0.31
N GLN A 88 3.08 11.73 -1.27
CA GLN A 88 2.49 12.83 -2.03
C GLN A 88 1.20 13.40 -1.41
N ALA A 89 0.58 12.67 -0.48
CA ALA A 89 -0.67 13.03 0.20
C ALA A 89 -0.42 13.87 1.45
#